data_AF-A0A2K1YAC6-F1
#
_entry.id   AF-A0A2K1YAC6-F1
#
_cell.length_a   1.000
_cell.length_b   1.000
_cell.length_c   1.000
_cell.angle_alpha   90.00
_cell.angle_beta   90.00
_cell.angle_gamma   90.00
#
_symmetry.space_group_name_H-M   'P 1'
#
loop_
_entity.id
_entity.type
_entity.pdbx_description
1 polymer ?
#
loop_
_entity_poly.entity_id
_entity_poly.type
_entity_poly.pdbx_seq_one_letter_code
_entity_poly.pdbx_strand_id
1 'polypeptide(L)'
;MTLSLPRISLTPLSAIEQQLQQVLDFFNPKSKFYKQEHADQVPGFFVIVMENASSVARYAACNTMGSPNLLLETLSSFIKLSPYTPLGTYVFCNRKLVVESNPDAILQILFNSSQLSTVEEKVTVARGSLRDHLNYKSKLYLVLIMSDRARLCISAAKELEKQKLRNQAVIDEKKRDIEEKIQKLEAYKSNCELSKSCYDEEELYYKCFHLLLWFVPYIFSYGDLKMLKSDCF
;
A
#
# COMPACT_ATOMS: atom_id res chain seq x y z
N MET A 1 6.09 5.03 -22.02
CA MET A 1 6.01 4.06 -20.90
C MET A 1 4.75 3.27 -21.13
N THR A 2 4.88 1.99 -21.39
CA THR A 2 3.78 1.14 -21.87
C THR A 2 3.45 0.13 -20.78
N LEU A 3 2.67 0.51 -19.77
CA LEU A 3 2.22 -0.46 -18.76
C LEU A 3 0.69 -0.42 -18.75
N SER A 4 0.03 -1.42 -19.33
CA SER A 4 -1.43 -1.46 -19.39
C SER A 4 -2.09 -1.57 -18.02
N LEU A 5 -1.44 -2.26 -17.06
CA LEU A 5 -2.05 -2.63 -15.77
C LEU A 5 -2.49 -1.47 -14.86
N PRO A 6 -1.68 -0.41 -14.63
CA PRO A 6 -2.15 0.78 -13.91
C PRO A 6 -3.34 1.50 -14.56
N ARG A 7 -3.67 1.18 -15.83
CA ARG A 7 -4.78 1.80 -16.57
C ARG A 7 -6.02 0.89 -16.66
N ILE A 8 -5.92 -0.39 -16.31
CA ILE A 8 -7.07 -1.32 -16.33
C ILE A 8 -8.19 -0.82 -15.40
N SER A 9 -7.83 -0.28 -14.22
CA SER A 9 -8.80 0.31 -13.29
C SER A 9 -9.51 1.55 -13.84
N LEU A 10 -8.94 2.22 -14.85
CA LEU A 10 -9.58 3.38 -15.50
C LEU A 10 -10.65 2.96 -16.52
N THR A 11 -10.91 1.66 -16.66
CA THR A 11 -11.87 1.09 -17.60
C THR A 11 -13.01 0.42 -16.84
N PRO A 12 -14.28 0.69 -17.21
CA PRO A 12 -15.40 -0.04 -16.64
C PRO A 12 -15.24 -1.55 -16.87
N LEU A 13 -15.44 -2.35 -15.82
CA LEU A 13 -15.28 -3.82 -15.91
C LEU A 13 -16.14 -4.42 -17.03
N SER A 14 -17.36 -3.92 -17.22
CA SER A 14 -18.27 -4.36 -18.28
C SER A 14 -17.69 -4.23 -19.70
N ALA A 15 -16.71 -3.35 -19.93
CA ALA A 15 -16.08 -3.17 -21.23
C ALA A 15 -14.96 -4.19 -21.52
N ILE A 16 -14.41 -4.82 -20.48
CA ILE A 16 -13.21 -5.66 -20.61
C ILE A 16 -13.35 -7.07 -20.00
N GLU A 17 -14.45 -7.37 -19.33
CA GLU A 17 -14.68 -8.61 -18.57
C GLU A 17 -14.31 -9.88 -19.35
N GLN A 18 -14.77 -9.98 -20.60
CA GLN A 18 -14.53 -11.16 -21.46
C GLN A 18 -13.04 -11.41 -21.76
N GLN A 19 -12.26 -10.33 -21.87
CA GLN A 19 -10.86 -10.35 -22.28
C GLN A 19 -9.91 -10.28 -21.08
N LEU A 20 -10.40 -9.79 -19.94
CA LEU A 20 -9.61 -9.58 -18.72
C LEU A 20 -9.01 -10.89 -18.22
N GLN A 21 -9.78 -11.98 -18.22
CA GLN A 21 -9.28 -13.27 -17.72
C GLN A 21 -8.07 -13.77 -18.51
N GLN A 22 -8.09 -13.62 -19.84
CA GLN A 22 -6.96 -14.03 -20.68
C GLN A 22 -5.69 -13.19 -20.40
N VAL A 23 -5.87 -11.89 -20.17
CA VAL A 23 -4.77 -11.00 -19.79
C VAL A 23 -4.22 -11.36 -18.41
N LEU A 24 -5.08 -11.72 -17.45
CA LEU A 24 -4.66 -12.17 -16.12
C LEU A 24 -3.92 -13.52 -16.20
N ASP A 25 -4.41 -14.45 -17.03
CA ASP A 25 -3.79 -15.74 -17.27
C ASP A 25 -2.39 -15.60 -17.90
N PHE A 26 -2.19 -14.62 -18.77
CA PHE A 26 -0.87 -14.28 -19.31
C PHE A 26 0.14 -13.91 -18.21
N PHE A 27 -0.30 -13.22 -17.15
CA PHE A 27 0.55 -12.81 -16.03
C PHE A 27 0.71 -13.88 -14.95
N ASN A 28 -0.19 -14.85 -14.89
CA ASN A 28 -0.21 -15.88 -13.84
C ASN A 28 0.82 -16.98 -14.11
N PRO A 29 1.88 -17.15 -13.29
CA PRO A 29 2.90 -18.18 -13.49
C PRO A 29 2.37 -19.61 -13.40
N LYS A 30 1.19 -19.80 -12.80
CA LYS A 30 0.51 -21.11 -12.68
C LYS A 30 -0.41 -21.41 -13.86
N SER A 31 -0.68 -20.43 -14.72
CA SER A 31 -1.52 -20.62 -15.90
C SER A 31 -0.76 -21.34 -17.01
N LYS A 32 -1.48 -22.15 -17.78
CA LYS A 32 -0.96 -22.76 -19.02
C LYS A 32 -0.63 -21.72 -20.09
N PHE A 33 -1.23 -20.53 -19.98
CA PHE A 33 -1.07 -19.41 -20.91
C PHE A 33 -0.05 -18.38 -20.41
N TYR A 34 0.73 -18.69 -19.37
CA TYR A 34 1.77 -17.80 -18.86
C TYR A 34 2.73 -17.38 -19.97
N LYS A 35 2.89 -16.07 -20.17
CA LYS A 35 3.72 -15.48 -21.24
C LYS A 35 3.31 -15.86 -22.68
N GLN A 36 2.22 -16.59 -22.88
CA GLN A 36 1.73 -16.94 -24.21
C GLN A 36 0.86 -15.80 -24.74
N GLU A 37 1.38 -15.06 -25.72
CA GLU A 37 0.63 -14.00 -26.37
C GLU A 37 -0.39 -14.60 -27.34
N HIS A 38 -1.68 -14.63 -26.97
CA HIS A 38 -2.77 -14.88 -27.91
C HIS A 38 -2.87 -13.67 -28.86
N ALA A 39 -2.38 -13.85 -30.09
CA ALA A 39 -2.13 -12.75 -31.03
C ALA A 39 -3.37 -11.91 -31.36
N ASP A 40 -4.57 -12.48 -31.26
CA ASP A 40 -5.78 -11.88 -31.84
C ASP A 40 -6.54 -10.96 -30.88
N GLN A 41 -6.42 -11.14 -29.56
CA GLN A 41 -7.29 -10.44 -28.58
C GLN A 41 -6.57 -9.34 -27.77
N VAL A 42 -5.24 -9.42 -27.64
CA VAL A 42 -4.41 -8.46 -26.88
C VAL A 42 -4.53 -7.02 -27.42
N PRO A 43 -4.49 -6.77 -28.75
CA PRO A 43 -4.61 -5.42 -29.27
C PRO A 43 -5.98 -4.80 -28.99
N GLY A 44 -7.06 -5.58 -29.12
CA GLY A 44 -8.43 -5.12 -28.85
C GLY A 44 -8.62 -4.71 -27.40
N PHE A 45 -8.20 -5.56 -26.45
CA PHE A 45 -8.21 -5.24 -25.02
C PHE A 45 -7.45 -3.94 -24.71
N PHE A 46 -6.24 -3.81 -25.27
CA PHE A 46 -5.41 -2.64 -25.04
C PHE A 46 -6.07 -1.35 -25.56
N VAL A 47 -6.68 -1.40 -26.75
CA VAL A 47 -7.39 -0.24 -27.32
C VAL A 47 -8.54 0.20 -26.42
N ILE A 48 -9.38 -0.74 -25.96
CA ILE A 48 -10.51 -0.44 -25.06
C ILE A 48 -10.00 0.22 -23.77
N VAL A 49 -8.94 -0.32 -23.17
CA VAL A 49 -8.36 0.24 -21.94
C VAL A 49 -7.84 1.66 -22.16
N MET A 50 -7.14 1.89 -23.28
CA MET A 50 -6.57 3.20 -23.58
C MET A 50 -7.62 4.25 -23.93
N GLU A 51 -8.70 3.87 -24.62
CA GLU A 51 -9.82 4.76 -24.93
C GLU A 51 -10.56 5.20 -23.66
N ASN A 52 -10.87 4.27 -22.76
CA ASN A 52 -11.53 4.59 -21.49
C ASN A 52 -10.63 5.46 -20.60
N ALA A 53 -9.34 5.11 -20.48
CA ALA A 53 -8.38 5.93 -19.75
C ALA A 53 -8.27 7.36 -20.33
N SER A 54 -8.37 7.49 -21.66
CA SER A 54 -8.40 8.80 -22.33
C SER A 54 -9.64 9.62 -21.96
N SER A 55 -10.83 9.00 -21.96
CA SER A 55 -12.07 9.66 -21.56
C SER A 55 -12.00 10.15 -20.11
N VAL A 56 -11.48 9.33 -19.19
CA VAL A 56 -11.30 9.71 -17.78
C VAL A 56 -10.31 10.88 -17.66
N ALA A 57 -9.15 10.80 -18.31
CA ALA A 57 -8.13 11.86 -18.23
C ALA A 57 -8.60 13.18 -18.86
N ARG A 58 -9.28 13.14 -20.00
CA ARG A 58 -9.83 14.35 -20.65
C ARG A 58 -10.94 14.97 -19.83
N TYR A 59 -11.83 14.16 -19.28
CA TYR A 59 -12.90 14.64 -18.41
C TYR A 59 -12.32 15.34 -17.17
N ALA A 60 -11.35 14.71 -16.50
CA ALA A 60 -10.66 15.30 -15.36
C ALA A 60 -10.00 16.63 -15.72
N ALA A 61 -9.28 16.71 -16.85
CA ALA A 61 -8.66 17.95 -17.31
C ALA A 61 -9.68 19.08 -17.57
N CYS A 62 -10.80 18.77 -18.24
CA CYS A 62 -11.88 19.74 -18.47
C CYS A 62 -12.47 20.28 -17.16
N ASN A 63 -12.65 19.39 -16.18
CA ASN A 63 -13.17 19.77 -14.87
C ASN A 63 -12.17 20.64 -14.09
N THR A 64 -10.89 20.26 -14.08
CA THR A 64 -9.82 21.01 -13.38
C THR A 64 -9.57 22.40 -13.98
N MET A 65 -9.67 22.54 -15.31
CA MET A 65 -9.52 23.85 -15.98
C MET A 65 -10.72 24.78 -15.78
N GLY A 66 -11.76 24.36 -15.04
CA GLY A 66 -12.95 25.17 -14.80
C GLY A 66 -13.75 25.41 -16.08
N SER A 67 -13.81 24.42 -16.97
CA SER A 67 -14.55 24.54 -18.23
C SER A 67 -16.04 24.81 -17.94
N PRO A 68 -16.61 25.96 -18.39
CA PRO A 68 -18.01 26.31 -18.13
C PRO A 68 -19.00 25.53 -19.02
N ASN A 69 -18.56 24.43 -19.64
CA ASN A 69 -19.35 23.68 -20.60
C ASN A 69 -20.45 22.90 -19.88
N LEU A 70 -21.70 23.40 -19.93
CA LEU A 70 -22.92 22.69 -19.49
C LEU A 70 -23.05 21.27 -20.10
N LEU A 71 -22.44 21.07 -21.27
CA LEU A 71 -22.37 19.76 -21.91
C LEU A 71 -21.55 18.73 -21.13
N LEU A 72 -20.56 19.14 -20.31
CA LEU A 72 -19.73 18.22 -19.54
C LEU A 72 -20.54 17.53 -18.43
N GLU A 73 -21.40 18.29 -17.76
CA GLU A 73 -22.34 17.78 -16.75
C GLU A 73 -23.42 16.90 -17.38
N THR A 74 -23.87 17.25 -18.59
CA THR A 74 -24.79 16.40 -19.35
C THR A 74 -24.11 15.09 -19.76
N LEU A 75 -22.89 15.15 -20.28
CA LEU A 75 -22.12 13.97 -20.73
C LEU A 75 -21.74 13.04 -19.59
N SER A 76 -21.52 13.55 -18.36
CA SER A 76 -21.23 12.69 -17.20
C SER A 76 -22.41 11.79 -16.81
N SER A 77 -23.64 12.22 -17.13
CA SER A 77 -24.83 11.39 -16.91
C SER A 77 -24.96 10.23 -17.91
N PHE A 78 -24.41 10.37 -19.12
CA PHE A 78 -24.47 9.36 -20.18
C PHE A 78 -23.22 8.48 -20.27
N ILE A 79 -22.05 9.01 -19.92
CA ILE A 79 -20.77 8.32 -20.04
C ILE A 79 -20.36 7.82 -18.65
N LYS A 80 -20.42 6.51 -18.46
CA LYS A 80 -19.95 5.86 -17.24
C LYS A 80 -18.42 5.87 -17.20
N LEU A 81 -17.86 6.91 -16.59
CA LEU A 81 -16.42 7.00 -16.31
C LEU A 81 -16.05 6.14 -15.11
N SER A 82 -14.81 5.65 -15.11
CA SER A 82 -14.27 4.96 -13.95
C SER A 82 -14.13 5.93 -12.76
N PRO A 83 -14.52 5.51 -11.53
CA PRO A 83 -14.35 6.32 -10.33
C PRO A 83 -12.93 6.28 -9.77
N TYR A 84 -12.04 5.44 -10.32
CA TYR A 84 -10.72 5.21 -9.76
C TYR A 84 -9.78 6.38 -10.05
N THR A 85 -9.24 6.96 -9.00
CA THR A 85 -8.20 8.00 -9.06
C THR A 85 -6.84 7.42 -8.61
N PRO A 86 -5.73 7.84 -9.23
CA PRO A 86 -4.41 7.43 -8.75
C PRO A 86 -4.17 7.94 -7.33
N LEU A 87 -3.76 7.05 -6.42
CA LEU A 87 -3.46 7.40 -5.02
C LEU A 87 -1.99 7.11 -4.71
N GLY A 88 -1.35 8.05 -4.00
CA GLY A 88 0.03 7.95 -3.55
C GLY A 88 1.07 8.46 -4.55
N THR A 89 2.34 8.24 -4.26
CA THR A 89 3.46 8.67 -5.09
C THR A 89 3.77 7.65 -6.17
N TYR A 90 3.79 8.08 -7.43
CA TYR A 90 4.13 7.26 -8.58
C TYR A 90 5.58 7.54 -9.01
N VAL A 91 6.29 6.47 -9.36
CA VAL A 91 7.63 6.55 -9.96
C VAL A 91 7.55 6.05 -11.38
N PHE A 92 7.60 6.98 -12.32
CA PHE A 92 7.62 6.68 -13.75
C PHE A 92 9.05 6.43 -14.21
N CYS A 93 9.33 5.19 -14.60
CA CYS A 93 10.61 4.75 -15.15
C CYS A 93 10.56 4.63 -16.68
N ASN A 94 11.37 5.43 -17.36
CA ASN A 94 11.73 5.26 -18.78
C ASN A 94 13.25 5.49 -18.95
N ARG A 95 13.69 6.41 -19.82
CA ARG A 95 15.09 6.88 -19.91
C ARG A 95 15.52 7.76 -18.74
N LYS A 96 14.55 8.27 -17.97
CA LYS A 96 14.70 9.07 -16.76
C LYS A 96 13.67 8.62 -15.74
N LEU A 97 13.92 8.91 -14.47
CA LEU A 97 12.97 8.74 -13.39
C LEU A 97 12.18 10.03 -13.20
N VAL A 98 10.85 9.93 -13.22
CA VAL A 98 9.94 11.01 -12.88
C VAL A 98 9.13 10.58 -11.67
N VAL A 99 9.23 11.33 -10.57
CA VAL A 99 8.49 11.07 -9.34
C VAL A 99 7.38 12.10 -9.26
N GLU A 100 6.14 11.64 -9.18
CA GLU A 100 4.96 12.50 -9.13
C GLU A 100 4.03 12.05 -8.00
N SER A 101 3.44 13.00 -7.29
CA SER A 101 2.47 12.74 -6.21
C SER A 101 1.14 13.45 -6.42
N ASN A 102 1.05 14.39 -7.37
CA ASN A 102 -0.21 15.01 -7.73
C ASN A 102 -1.08 14.00 -8.53
N PRO A 103 -2.29 13.65 -8.06
CA PRO A 103 -3.12 12.62 -8.69
C PRO A 103 -3.58 12.99 -10.11
N ASP A 104 -3.86 14.27 -10.37
CA ASP A 104 -4.25 14.75 -11.70
C ASP A 104 -3.08 14.65 -12.68
N ALA A 105 -1.88 15.04 -12.25
CA ALA A 105 -0.65 14.90 -13.05
C ALA A 105 -0.35 13.43 -13.33
N ILE A 106 -0.48 12.55 -12.33
CA ILE A 106 -0.31 11.10 -12.50
C ILE A 106 -1.30 10.57 -13.54
N LEU A 107 -2.59 10.95 -13.44
CA LEU A 107 -3.62 10.55 -14.39
C LEU A 107 -3.29 11.01 -15.82
N GLN A 108 -2.86 12.26 -15.98
CA GLN A 108 -2.43 12.78 -17.28
C GLN A 108 -1.19 12.06 -17.83
N ILE A 109 -0.20 11.75 -16.98
CA ILE A 109 0.98 11.00 -17.39
C ILE A 109 0.59 9.57 -17.79
N LEU A 110 -0.29 8.91 -17.03
CA LEU A 110 -0.76 7.55 -17.32
C LEU A 110 -1.41 7.45 -18.71
N PHE A 111 -2.20 8.46 -19.08
CA PHE A 111 -2.80 8.60 -20.42
C PHE A 111 -1.77 8.96 -21.49
N ASN A 112 -1.05 10.08 -21.34
CA ASN A 112 -0.20 10.63 -22.40
C ASN A 112 1.02 9.76 -22.71
N SER A 113 1.53 8.99 -21.74
CA SER A 113 2.71 8.15 -21.91
C SER A 113 2.52 6.91 -22.79
N SER A 114 1.30 6.67 -23.25
CA SER A 114 0.88 5.53 -24.10
C SER A 114 0.02 5.97 -25.29
N GLN A 115 0.10 7.23 -25.73
CA GLN A 115 -0.53 7.65 -26.98
C GLN A 115 0.09 6.93 -28.19
N LEU A 116 -0.76 6.58 -29.16
CA LEU A 116 -0.43 5.80 -30.35
C LEU A 116 -0.79 6.64 -31.58
N SER A 117 0.11 6.73 -32.56
CA SER A 117 -0.12 7.49 -33.80
C SER A 117 -0.68 6.63 -34.94
N THR A 118 -0.28 5.36 -35.05
CA THR A 118 -0.67 4.46 -36.16
C THR A 118 -1.21 3.10 -35.69
N VAL A 119 -1.87 2.33 -36.57
CA VAL A 119 -2.49 1.02 -36.24
C VAL A 119 -1.43 -0.05 -35.95
N GLU A 120 -0.36 -0.09 -36.73
CA GLU A 120 0.78 -1.02 -36.55
C GLU A 120 1.53 -0.77 -35.23
N GLU A 121 1.63 0.51 -34.83
CA GLU A 121 2.16 0.89 -33.53
C GLU A 121 1.29 0.38 -32.38
N LYS A 122 -0.05 0.35 -32.53
CA LYS A 122 -0.95 -0.11 -31.46
C LYS A 122 -0.70 -1.57 -31.09
N VAL A 123 -0.52 -2.45 -32.07
CA VAL A 123 -0.25 -3.88 -31.83
C VAL A 123 1.10 -4.06 -31.15
N THR A 124 2.13 -3.38 -31.66
CA THR A 124 3.49 -3.48 -31.13
C THR A 124 3.57 -2.96 -29.69
N VAL A 125 2.92 -1.82 -29.42
CA VAL A 125 2.84 -1.21 -28.10
C VAL A 125 2.00 -2.04 -27.14
N ALA A 126 0.85 -2.58 -27.57
CA ALA A 126 0.02 -3.45 -26.74
C ALA A 126 0.83 -4.66 -26.24
N ARG A 127 1.53 -5.36 -27.14
CA ARG A 127 2.39 -6.50 -26.80
C ARG A 127 3.60 -6.08 -25.96
N GLY A 128 4.23 -4.97 -26.32
CA GLY A 128 5.29 -4.35 -25.52
C GLY A 128 4.82 -4.07 -24.09
N SER A 129 3.57 -3.64 -23.91
CA SER A 129 3.05 -3.27 -22.61
C SER A 129 2.84 -4.44 -21.65
N LEU A 130 2.43 -5.59 -22.18
CA LEU A 130 2.33 -6.82 -21.42
C LEU A 130 3.71 -7.33 -20.99
N ARG A 131 4.67 -7.34 -21.92
CA ARG A 131 6.06 -7.73 -21.64
C ARG A 131 6.72 -6.80 -20.61
N ASP A 132 6.48 -5.51 -20.74
CA ASP A 132 6.98 -4.50 -19.80
C ASP A 132 6.49 -4.74 -18.37
N HIS A 133 5.26 -5.23 -18.20
CA HIS A 133 4.71 -5.53 -16.88
C HIS A 133 5.38 -6.75 -16.25
N LEU A 134 5.65 -7.79 -17.04
CA LEU A 134 6.42 -8.96 -16.59
C LEU A 134 7.86 -8.61 -16.22
N ASN A 135 8.40 -7.53 -16.78
CA ASN A 135 9.79 -7.13 -16.62
C ASN A 135 9.99 -6.03 -15.54
N TYR A 136 9.06 -5.91 -14.59
CA TYR A 136 9.16 -4.92 -13.50
C TYR A 136 10.45 -5.09 -12.68
N LYS A 137 10.93 -6.33 -12.51
CA LYS A 137 12.15 -6.63 -11.76
C LYS A 137 13.38 -5.95 -12.38
N SER A 138 13.54 -5.97 -13.70
CA SER A 138 14.68 -5.28 -14.35
C SER A 138 14.53 -3.76 -14.28
N LYS A 139 13.30 -3.24 -14.38
CA LYS A 139 13.02 -1.80 -14.19
C LYS A 139 13.30 -1.34 -12.77
N LEU A 140 13.07 -2.19 -11.76
CA LEU A 140 13.44 -1.91 -10.38
C LEU A 140 14.97 -1.79 -10.21
N TYR A 141 15.75 -2.69 -10.83
CA TYR A 141 17.20 -2.53 -10.88
C TYR A 141 17.61 -1.22 -11.56
N LEU A 142 16.95 -0.85 -12.65
CA LEU A 142 17.19 0.43 -13.32
C LEU A 142 16.91 1.63 -12.38
N VAL A 143 15.81 1.61 -11.62
CA VAL A 143 15.49 2.66 -10.64
C VAL A 143 16.56 2.76 -9.55
N LEU A 144 17.05 1.62 -9.05
CA LEU A 144 18.11 1.56 -8.04
C LEU A 144 19.47 2.07 -8.56
N ILE A 145 19.73 1.88 -9.86
CA ILE A 145 20.93 2.39 -10.54
C ILE A 145 20.80 3.90 -10.79
N MET A 146 19.62 4.36 -11.18
CA MET A 146 19.39 5.75 -11.62
C MET A 146 19.07 6.73 -10.48
N SER A 147 18.84 6.27 -9.25
CA SER A 147 18.53 7.15 -8.11
C SER A 147 19.13 6.66 -6.80
N ASP A 148 20.16 7.37 -6.35
CA ASP A 148 20.76 7.16 -5.02
C ASP A 148 19.75 7.40 -3.90
N ARG A 149 18.87 8.40 -4.06
CA ARG A 149 17.79 8.68 -3.11
C ARG A 149 16.80 7.53 -3.01
N ALA A 150 16.37 6.94 -4.15
CA ALA A 150 15.49 5.78 -4.13
C ALA A 150 16.15 4.57 -3.45
N ARG A 151 17.43 4.33 -3.72
CA ARG A 151 18.21 3.26 -3.08
C ARG A 151 18.27 3.43 -1.56
N LEU A 152 18.53 4.64 -1.08
CA LEU A 152 18.55 4.96 0.36
C LEU A 152 17.15 4.80 0.99
N CYS A 153 16.10 5.34 0.37
CA CYS A 153 14.74 5.24 0.90
C CYS A 153 14.25 3.79 0.99
N ILE A 154 14.53 2.95 0.00
CA ILE A 154 14.17 1.52 0.02
C ILE A 154 14.94 0.79 1.12
N SER A 155 16.23 1.10 1.29
CA SER A 155 17.05 0.51 2.36
C SER A 155 16.53 0.91 3.75
N ALA A 156 16.17 2.18 3.92
CA ALA A 156 15.58 2.71 5.15
C ALA A 156 14.21 2.07 5.45
N ALA A 157 13.32 1.97 4.46
CA ALA A 157 12.02 1.32 4.62
C ALA A 157 12.16 -0.16 5.02
N LYS A 158 13.10 -0.87 4.41
CA LYS A 158 13.42 -2.26 4.77
C LYS A 158 13.92 -2.37 6.22
N GLU A 159 14.76 -1.45 6.67
CA GLU A 159 15.27 -1.48 8.04
C GLU A 159 14.21 -1.05 9.06
N LEU A 160 13.35 -0.10 8.71
CA LEU A 160 12.19 0.30 9.52
C LEU A 160 11.27 -0.90 9.78
N GLU A 161 10.98 -1.71 8.76
CA GLU A 161 10.12 -2.88 8.92
C GLU A 161 10.74 -3.92 9.85
N LYS A 162 12.06 -4.16 9.75
CA LYS A 162 12.77 -5.00 10.72
C LYS A 162 12.73 -4.41 12.13
N GLN A 163 12.86 -3.09 12.26
CA GLN A 163 12.80 -2.42 13.55
C GLN A 163 11.41 -2.57 14.18
N LYS A 164 10.32 -2.48 13.40
CA LYS A 164 8.96 -2.75 13.91
C LYS A 164 8.84 -4.17 14.44
N LEU A 165 9.37 -5.17 13.73
CA LEU A 165 9.37 -6.55 14.19
C LEU A 165 10.18 -6.73 15.49
N ARG A 166 11.35 -6.08 15.60
CA ARG A 166 12.15 -6.07 16.83
C ARG A 166 11.39 -5.42 17.99
N ASN A 167 10.78 -4.27 17.76
CA ASN A 167 9.99 -3.57 18.78
C ASN A 167 8.78 -4.40 19.23
N GLN A 168 8.11 -5.08 18.29
CA GLN A 168 6.99 -5.96 18.61
C GLN A 168 7.43 -7.13 19.51
N ALA A 169 8.57 -7.76 19.22
CA ALA A 169 9.09 -8.85 20.04
C ALA A 169 9.36 -8.39 21.50
N VAL A 170 9.91 -7.20 21.68
CA VAL A 170 10.14 -6.60 23.02
C VAL A 170 8.81 -6.33 23.73
N ILE A 171 7.80 -5.82 23.00
CA ILE A 171 6.47 -5.61 23.56
C ILE A 171 5.83 -6.93 23.99
N ASP A 172 5.92 -7.97 23.17
CA ASP A 172 5.35 -9.28 23.46
C ASP A 172 6.04 -9.94 24.66
N GLU A 173 7.35 -9.77 24.81
CA GLU A 173 8.10 -10.24 25.98
C GLU A 173 7.67 -9.53 27.27
N LYS A 174 7.61 -8.19 27.24
CA LYS A 174 7.13 -7.40 28.39
C LYS A 174 5.69 -7.75 28.76
N LYS A 175 4.84 -7.99 27.76
CA LYS A 175 3.47 -8.43 27.98
C LYS A 175 3.41 -9.76 28.72
N ARG A 176 4.23 -10.75 28.34
CA ARG A 176 4.31 -12.03 29.06
C ARG A 176 4.73 -11.86 30.52
N ASP A 177 5.76 -11.06 30.79
CA ASP A 177 6.21 -10.78 32.17
C ASP A 177 5.10 -10.10 33.00
N ILE A 178 4.37 -9.15 32.40
CA ILE A 178 3.21 -8.52 33.03
C ILE A 178 2.13 -9.56 33.36
N GLU A 179 1.77 -10.41 32.41
CA GLU A 179 0.75 -11.45 32.60
C GLU A 179 1.14 -12.43 33.72
N GLU A 180 2.40 -12.86 33.79
CA GLU A 180 2.90 -13.73 34.86
C GLU A 180 2.81 -13.06 36.24
N LYS A 181 3.16 -11.77 36.33
CA LYS A 181 3.07 -11.04 37.60
C LYS A 181 1.63 -10.78 38.01
N ILE A 182 0.72 -10.52 37.08
CA ILE A 182 -0.72 -10.42 37.37
C ILE A 182 -1.23 -11.73 37.95
N GLN A 183 -0.87 -12.88 37.37
CA GLN A 183 -1.26 -14.20 37.92
C GLN A 183 -0.73 -14.42 39.34
N LYS A 184 0.53 -14.04 39.62
CA LYS A 184 1.10 -14.11 40.98
C LYS A 184 0.34 -13.24 41.97
N LEU A 185 -0.08 -12.03 41.56
CA LEU A 185 -0.89 -11.13 42.38
C LEU A 185 -2.28 -11.67 42.66
N GLU A 186 -2.93 -12.26 41.66
CA GLU A 186 -4.23 -12.93 41.82
C GLU A 186 -4.14 -14.11 42.80
N ALA A 187 -3.11 -14.94 42.66
CA ALA A 187 -2.87 -16.06 43.59
C ALA A 187 -2.61 -15.57 45.03
N TYR A 188 -1.83 -14.50 45.19
CA TYR A 188 -1.60 -13.88 46.50
C TYR A 188 -2.91 -13.37 47.11
N LYS A 189 -3.74 -12.68 46.33
CA LYS A 189 -5.05 -12.20 46.77
C LYS A 189 -5.95 -13.35 47.24
N SER A 190 -6.06 -14.43 46.47
CA SER A 190 -6.87 -15.60 46.85
C SER A 190 -6.37 -16.28 48.13
N ASN A 191 -5.04 -16.39 48.32
CA ASN A 191 -4.46 -16.95 49.54
C ASN A 191 -4.75 -16.08 50.78
N CYS A 192 -4.72 -14.75 50.64
CA CYS A 192 -5.10 -13.82 51.71
C CYS A 192 -6.59 -13.89 52.05
N GLU A 193 -7.46 -14.09 51.05
CA GLU A 193 -8.91 -14.27 51.26
C GLU A 193 -9.26 -15.58 51.96
N LEU A 194 -8.46 -16.63 51.76
CA LEU A 194 -8.56 -17.92 52.47
C LEU A 194 -8.05 -17.83 53.92
N SER A 195 -7.05 -17.00 54.19
CA SER A 195 -6.43 -16.83 55.52
C SER A 195 -7.09 -15.76 56.39
N LYS A 196 -8.43 -15.64 56.37
CA LYS A 196 -9.24 -14.62 57.06
C LYS A 196 -9.03 -14.48 58.59
N SER A 197 -8.07 -15.18 59.21
CA SER A 197 -7.84 -15.14 60.65
C SER A 197 -6.39 -15.02 61.13
N CYS A 198 -5.38 -14.80 60.28
CA CYS A 198 -3.99 -14.82 60.76
C CYS A 198 -3.17 -13.73 60.10
N TYR A 199 -3.04 -12.52 60.67
CA TYR A 199 -1.82 -11.67 60.62
C TYR A 199 -1.90 -10.54 61.67
N ASP A 200 -0.86 -10.41 62.51
CA ASP A 200 -0.63 -9.24 63.38
C ASP A 200 -0.18 -8.02 62.55
N GLU A 201 -0.51 -6.80 62.99
CA GLU A 201 -0.36 -5.55 62.24
C GLU A 201 1.05 -5.31 61.64
N GLU A 202 2.11 -5.81 62.27
CA GLU A 202 3.49 -5.69 61.78
C GLU A 202 3.79 -6.56 60.54
N GLU A 203 3.21 -7.77 60.44
CA GLU A 203 3.48 -8.68 59.31
C GLU A 203 2.75 -8.20 58.03
N LEU A 204 1.62 -7.54 58.20
CA LEU A 204 0.86 -6.91 57.12
C LEU A 204 1.65 -5.77 56.48
N TYR A 205 2.39 -4.99 57.28
CA TYR A 205 3.20 -3.87 56.80
C TYR A 205 4.36 -4.33 55.90
N TYR A 206 5.11 -5.36 56.32
CA TYR A 206 6.22 -5.90 55.53
C TYR A 206 5.75 -6.54 54.21
N LYS A 207 4.62 -7.27 54.21
CA LYS A 207 4.07 -7.86 52.99
C LYS A 207 3.49 -6.80 52.03
N CYS A 208 2.82 -5.76 52.55
CA CYS A 208 2.35 -4.62 51.75
C CYS A 208 3.52 -3.81 51.17
N PHE A 209 4.61 -3.62 51.91
CA PHE A 209 5.82 -2.96 51.43
C PHE A 209 6.51 -3.77 50.33
N HIS A 210 6.56 -5.10 50.45
CA HIS A 210 7.07 -5.98 49.41
C HIS A 210 6.21 -5.95 48.14
N LEU A 211 4.88 -5.84 48.28
CA LEU A 211 3.96 -5.65 47.16
C LEU A 211 4.18 -4.30 46.46
N LEU A 212 4.37 -3.22 47.23
CA LEU A 212 4.66 -1.88 46.70
C LEU A 212 5.97 -1.85 45.91
N LEU A 213 7.04 -2.48 46.42
CA LEU A 213 8.32 -2.60 45.70
C LEU A 213 8.18 -3.35 44.37
N TRP A 214 7.25 -4.29 44.26
CA TRP A 214 6.94 -4.98 42.99
C TRP A 214 6.19 -4.10 41.98
N PHE A 215 5.38 -3.14 42.44
CA PHE A 215 4.58 -2.27 41.57
C PHE A 215 5.31 -1.01 41.09
N VAL A 216 6.30 -0.52 41.85
CA VAL A 216 7.06 0.70 41.53
C VAL A 216 7.62 0.70 40.10
N PRO A 217 8.27 -0.38 39.59
CA PRO A 217 8.79 -0.39 38.21
C PRO A 217 7.73 -0.23 37.12
N TYR A 218 6.48 -0.62 37.38
CA TYR A 218 5.38 -0.53 36.41
C TYR A 218 4.77 0.87 36.31
N ILE A 219 4.72 1.61 37.42
CA ILE A 219 4.28 3.01 37.43
C ILE A 219 5.29 3.88 36.67
N PHE A 220 6.58 3.65 36.86
CA PHE A 220 7.63 4.40 36.16
C PHE A 220 7.76 4.00 34.68
N SER A 221 7.59 2.72 34.31
CA SER A 221 7.64 2.30 32.90
C SER A 221 6.48 2.80 32.04
N TYR A 222 5.32 3.15 32.62
CA TYR A 222 4.20 3.76 31.88
C TYR A 222 4.38 5.27 31.65
N GLY A 223 5.18 5.95 32.49
CA GLY A 223 5.53 7.37 32.31
C GLY A 223 6.39 7.61 31.07
N ASP A 224 7.35 6.72 30.81
CA ASP A 224 8.27 6.83 29.67
C ASP A 224 7.63 6.53 28.31
N LEU A 225 6.51 5.79 28.27
CA LEU A 225 5.75 5.53 27.04
C LEU A 225 5.00 6.77 26.51
N LYS A 226 4.79 7.81 27.33
CA LYS A 226 4.22 9.10 26.89
C LYS A 226 5.24 10.09 26.34
N MET A 227 6.54 9.83 26.49
CA MET A 227 7.63 10.72 26.03
C MET A 227 8.11 10.42 24.60
N LEU A 228 7.50 9.48 23.87
CA LEU A 228 7.80 9.19 22.45
C LEU A 228 6.75 9.76 21.47
N LYS A 229 5.98 10.77 21.90
CA LYS A 229 5.02 11.50 21.07
C LYS A 229 5.14 13.02 21.26
N SER A 230 6.34 13.54 21.05
CA SER A 230 6.55 14.91 20.60
C SER A 230 7.92 14.96 19.95
N ASP A 231 8.05 15.74 18.89
CA ASP A 231 9.29 16.08 18.19
C ASP A 231 9.51 15.32 16.87
N CYS A 232 8.57 15.55 15.96
CA CYS A 232 8.88 15.75 14.54
C CYS A 232 7.94 16.83 13.98
N PHE A 233 8.43 18.07 13.96
CA PHE A 233 8.11 19.10 12.96
C PHE A 233 9.44 19.71 12.52
#